data_AF-A0A9P5UHL7-F1
#
_entry.id   AF-A0A9P5UHL7-F1
#
_cell.length_a   1.000
_cell.length_b   1.000
_cell.length_c   1.000
_cell.angle_alpha   90.00
_cell.angle_beta   90.00
_cell.angle_gamma   90.00
#
_symmetry.space_group_name_H-M   'P 1'
#
loop_
_entity.id
_entity.type
_entity.pdbx_description
1 polymer ?
#
loop_
_entity_poly.entity_id
_entity_poly.type
_entity_poly.pdbx_seq_one_letter_code
_entity_poly.pdbx_strand_id
1 'polypeptide(L)'
;DPQGKNTTKTNALPLGKDSIEAAVYRVISRINHSCAPNVQHSWNSIMQKEYIHATEDITAGSEILTSYISPLMTREARLKRLKEDFRFTCQCKLCAAASSKEYDAAVTRINECSDLVVKFASSNPRKSIQLVRKALALLDKIKVCGKTIFYYDGFQISAMYSNYKLAKDWADLLLESYRFEEGETGDKYGMYLAYSTDVKSHERAGCGGYVDLRGV
;
A
#
# COMPACT_ATOMS: atom_id res chain seq x y z
N ASP A 1 -23.69 11.52 19.14
CA ASP A 1 -24.82 10.67 18.76
C ASP A 1 -25.03 9.66 19.87
N PRO A 2 -26.20 9.64 20.54
CA PRO A 2 -26.51 8.73 21.64
C PRO A 2 -26.37 7.23 21.31
N GLN A 3 -26.20 6.86 20.03
CA GLN A 3 -26.02 5.46 19.60
C GLN A 3 -24.56 5.09 19.27
N GLY A 4 -23.59 5.98 19.46
CA GLY A 4 -22.17 5.68 19.20
C GLY A 4 -21.80 5.47 17.72
N LYS A 5 -22.75 5.62 16.78
CA LYS A 5 -22.53 5.39 15.33
C LYS A 5 -21.46 6.30 14.74
N ASN A 6 -21.34 7.53 15.24
CA ASN A 6 -20.27 8.42 14.80
C ASN A 6 -18.90 8.02 15.35
N THR A 7 -18.83 7.40 16.53
CA THR A 7 -17.57 6.97 17.14
C THR A 7 -16.96 5.84 16.32
N THR A 8 -17.73 4.80 15.99
CA THR A 8 -17.21 3.70 15.17
C THR A 8 -16.87 4.17 13.76
N LYS A 9 -17.69 5.04 13.15
CA LYS A 9 -17.43 5.55 11.80
C LYS A 9 -16.08 6.26 11.64
N THR A 10 -15.63 7.01 12.65
CA THR A 10 -14.41 7.82 12.54
C THR A 10 -13.20 7.26 13.29
N ASN A 11 -13.37 6.21 14.09
CA ASN A 11 -12.30 5.67 14.94
C ASN A 11 -12.02 4.17 14.72
N ALA A 12 -12.87 3.48 13.96
CA ALA A 12 -12.63 2.07 13.66
C ALA A 12 -11.58 1.91 12.57
N LEU A 13 -10.65 0.98 12.78
CA LEU A 13 -9.71 0.51 11.77
C LEU A 13 -10.13 -0.90 11.32
N PRO A 14 -10.08 -1.20 10.01
CA PRO A 14 -10.40 -2.53 9.52
C PRO A 14 -9.36 -3.54 10.02
N LEU A 15 -9.78 -4.77 10.32
CA LEU A 15 -8.90 -5.87 10.75
C LEU A 15 -8.14 -6.46 9.55
N GLY A 16 -7.37 -5.61 8.87
CA GLY A 16 -6.70 -5.91 7.61
C GLY A 16 -7.40 -5.29 6.39
N LYS A 17 -6.64 -5.13 5.30
CA LYS A 17 -7.04 -4.38 4.09
C LYS A 17 -8.39 -4.81 3.48
N ASP A 18 -8.70 -6.10 3.55
CA ASP A 18 -9.88 -6.69 2.89
C ASP A 18 -10.93 -7.19 3.90
N SER A 19 -10.77 -6.84 5.19
CA SER A 19 -11.69 -7.28 6.24
C SER A 19 -12.98 -6.46 6.25
N ILE A 20 -14.11 -7.14 6.43
CA ILE A 20 -15.41 -6.51 6.71
C ILE A 20 -15.58 -6.18 8.21
N GLU A 21 -14.68 -6.72 9.05
CA GLU A 21 -14.64 -6.47 10.48
C GLU A 21 -13.70 -5.33 10.80
N ALA A 22 -14.01 -4.59 11.85
CA ALA A 22 -13.22 -3.45 12.30
C ALA A 22 -13.23 -3.35 13.83
N ALA A 23 -12.18 -2.76 14.39
CA ALA A 23 -12.05 -2.54 15.82
C ALA A 23 -11.72 -1.08 16.16
N VAL A 24 -12.09 -0.67 17.38
CA VAL A 24 -11.79 0.65 17.92
C VAL A 24 -10.66 0.52 18.95
N TYR A 25 -9.57 1.24 18.71
CA TYR A 25 -8.37 1.18 19.53
C TYR A 25 -8.18 2.50 20.29
N ARG A 26 -8.54 2.53 21.57
CA ARG A 26 -8.58 3.78 22.37
C ARG A 26 -7.32 4.65 22.28
N VAL A 27 -6.13 4.04 22.22
CA VAL A 27 -4.86 4.77 22.13
C VAL A 27 -4.60 5.26 20.69
N ILE A 28 -4.78 4.39 19.69
CA ILE A 28 -4.55 4.70 18.28
C ILE A 28 -5.54 5.76 17.78
N SER A 29 -6.78 5.75 18.26
CA SER A 29 -7.80 6.76 17.92
C SER A 29 -7.45 8.18 18.36
N ARG A 30 -6.37 8.39 19.13
CA ARG A 30 -5.85 9.73 19.47
C ARG A 30 -4.91 10.30 18.41
N ILE A 31 -4.44 9.47 17.47
CA ILE A 31 -3.48 9.88 16.43
C ILE A 31 -4.23 10.65 15.36
N ASN A 32 -3.84 11.91 15.14
CA ASN A 32 -4.47 12.79 14.16
C ASN A 32 -4.06 12.46 12.72
N HIS A 33 -4.81 13.03 11.77
CA HIS A 33 -4.58 12.86 10.36
C HIS A 33 -3.50 13.80 9.78
N SER A 34 -2.66 13.28 8.90
CA SER A 34 -1.92 14.05 7.90
C SER A 34 -1.92 13.31 6.56
N CYS A 35 -2.02 14.04 5.43
CA CYS A 35 -1.82 13.45 4.11
C CYS A 35 -0.33 13.18 3.80
N ALA A 36 0.57 13.67 4.66
CA ALA A 36 1.98 13.31 4.69
C ALA A 36 2.32 12.88 6.13
N PRO A 37 1.89 11.67 6.54
CA PRO A 37 2.03 11.16 7.89
C PRO A 37 3.47 10.80 8.21
N ASN A 38 3.78 10.66 9.50
CA ASN A 38 5.07 10.15 10.01
C ASN A 38 4.96 8.75 10.62
N VAL A 39 3.75 8.19 10.68
CA VAL A 39 3.50 6.79 11.01
C VAL A 39 2.56 6.13 10.01
N GLN A 40 2.66 4.81 9.91
CA GLN A 40 1.68 3.94 9.25
C GLN A 40 1.16 2.91 10.23
N HIS A 41 0.00 2.33 9.91
CA HIS A 41 -0.61 1.28 10.72
C HIS A 41 -0.77 -0.01 9.92
N SER A 42 -0.74 -1.13 10.62
CA SER A 42 -0.88 -2.46 10.03
C SER A 42 -1.50 -3.44 11.02
N TRP A 43 -2.38 -4.30 10.50
CA TRP A 43 -3.02 -5.34 11.28
C TRP A 43 -2.21 -6.64 11.21
N ASN A 44 -1.86 -7.21 12.37
CA ASN A 44 -1.33 -8.57 12.46
C ASN A 44 -2.45 -9.50 12.97
N SER A 45 -2.90 -10.39 12.08
CA SER A 45 -3.96 -11.36 12.35
C SER A 45 -3.55 -12.48 13.31
N ILE A 46 -2.29 -12.93 13.32
CA ILE A 46 -1.85 -13.99 14.25
C ILE A 46 -1.89 -13.48 15.70
N MET A 47 -1.38 -12.27 15.92
CA MET A 47 -1.30 -11.65 17.24
C MET A 47 -2.59 -10.93 17.63
N GLN A 48 -3.51 -10.74 16.67
CA GLN A 48 -4.75 -9.98 16.83
C GLN A 48 -4.47 -8.55 17.35
N LYS A 49 -3.49 -7.87 16.74
CA LYS A 49 -3.02 -6.54 17.15
C LYS A 49 -2.86 -5.60 15.97
N GLU A 50 -3.22 -4.33 16.23
CA GLU A 50 -2.88 -3.21 15.35
C GLU A 50 -1.53 -2.63 15.76
N TYR A 51 -0.62 -2.53 14.80
CA TYR A 51 0.70 -1.95 14.96
C TYR A 51 0.74 -0.54 14.40
N ILE A 52 1.52 0.33 15.04
CA ILE A 52 1.84 1.67 14.56
C ILE A 52 3.35 1.75 14.38
N HIS A 53 3.79 2.01 13.16
CA HIS A 53 5.19 2.04 12.76
C HIS A 53 5.60 3.44 12.36
N ALA A 54 6.70 3.95 12.91
CA ALA A 54 7.33 5.17 12.42
C ALA A 54 7.85 4.94 10.99
N THR A 55 7.56 5.87 10.09
CA THR A 55 8.03 5.83 8.69
C THR A 55 9.16 6.83 8.42
N GLU A 56 9.49 7.65 9.42
CA GLU A 56 10.58 8.60 9.45
C GLU A 56 11.03 8.81 10.90
N ASP A 57 12.19 9.43 11.10
CA ASP A 57 12.63 9.82 12.44
C ASP A 57 11.68 10.88 13.03
N ILE A 58 11.19 10.64 14.25
CA ILE A 58 10.25 11.52 14.94
C ILE A 58 10.96 12.20 16.12
N THR A 59 11.20 13.51 15.99
CA THR A 59 11.81 14.32 17.05
C THR A 59 10.89 14.42 18.27
N ALA A 60 11.48 14.39 19.48
CA ALA A 60 10.75 14.57 20.73
C ALA A 60 9.86 15.84 20.71
N GLY A 61 8.61 15.70 21.14
CA GLY A 61 7.61 16.77 21.12
C GLY A 61 6.89 16.98 19.77
N SER A 62 7.29 16.27 18.71
CA SER A 62 6.54 16.26 17.45
C SER A 62 5.25 15.44 17.57
N GLU A 63 4.20 15.88 16.88
CA GLU A 63 2.95 15.14 16.83
C GLU A 63 3.09 13.85 16.00
N ILE A 64 2.51 12.75 16.49
CA ILE A 64 2.38 11.51 15.74
C ILE A 64 1.13 11.62 14.86
N LEU A 65 1.30 11.41 13.55
CA LEU A 65 0.28 11.63 12.53
C LEU A 65 0.19 10.43 11.60
N THR A 66 -1.03 9.90 11.41
CA THR A 66 -1.34 8.80 10.48
C THR A 66 -2.18 9.32 9.30
N SER A 67 -2.35 8.50 8.25
CA SER A 67 -3.37 8.77 7.22
C SER A 67 -4.67 8.05 7.55
N TYR A 68 -5.81 8.73 7.40
CA TYR A 68 -7.16 8.15 7.54
C TYR A 68 -7.73 7.70 6.19
N ILE A 69 -7.04 8.05 5.11
CA ILE A 69 -7.50 7.87 3.73
C ILE A 69 -6.33 7.35 2.90
N SER A 70 -6.64 6.82 1.71
CA SER A 70 -5.61 6.40 0.77
C SER A 70 -4.71 7.58 0.38
N PRO A 71 -3.37 7.39 0.34
CA PRO A 71 -2.45 8.40 -0.20
C PRO A 71 -2.62 8.56 -1.72
N LEU A 72 -3.20 7.58 -2.42
CA LEU A 72 -3.40 7.60 -3.88
C LEU A 72 -4.69 8.34 -4.27
N MET A 73 -4.92 9.50 -3.65
CA MET A 73 -6.05 10.39 -3.90
C MET A 73 -5.54 11.80 -4.22
N THR A 74 -6.17 12.48 -5.17
CA THR A 74 -5.89 13.89 -5.47
C THR A 74 -6.28 14.79 -4.29
N ARG A 75 -5.72 16.00 -4.21
CA ARG A 75 -6.01 16.94 -3.11
C ARG A 75 -7.49 17.21 -2.95
N GLU A 76 -8.18 17.45 -4.06
CA GLU A 76 -9.63 17.68 -4.04
C GLU A 76 -10.37 16.47 -3.45
N ALA A 77 -10.03 15.25 -3.90
CA ALA A 77 -10.62 14.03 -3.38
C ALA A 77 -10.32 13.81 -1.89
N ARG A 78 -9.07 14.09 -1.45
CA ARG A 78 -8.67 14.01 -0.03
C ARG A 78 -9.49 14.96 0.83
N LEU A 79 -9.56 16.24 0.45
CA LEU A 79 -10.31 17.26 1.20
C LEU A 79 -11.81 16.96 1.26
N LYS A 80 -12.39 16.52 0.14
CA LYS A 80 -13.80 16.10 0.07
C LYS A 80 -14.07 14.94 1.01
N ARG A 81 -13.29 13.85 0.91
CA ARG A 81 -13.43 12.64 1.74
C ARG A 81 -13.31 12.96 3.24
N LEU A 82 -12.31 13.73 3.64
CA LEU A 82 -12.10 14.09 5.04
C LEU A 82 -13.23 14.97 5.58
N LYS A 83 -13.77 15.89 4.78
CA LYS A 83 -14.91 16.72 5.17
C LYS A 83 -16.21 15.92 5.30
N GLU A 84 -16.42 14.94 4.42
CA GLU A 84 -17.61 14.09 4.41
C GLU A 84 -17.59 13.08 5.56
N ASP A 85 -16.46 12.41 5.79
CA ASP A 85 -16.38 11.29 6.72
C ASP A 85 -15.89 11.68 8.12
N PHE A 86 -14.96 12.64 8.20
CA PHE A 86 -14.31 13.04 9.47
C PHE A 86 -14.64 14.47 9.91
N ARG A 87 -15.38 15.23 9.09
CA ARG A 87 -15.90 16.57 9.42
C ARG A 87 -14.83 17.64 9.70
N PHE A 88 -13.64 17.50 9.13
CA PHE A 88 -12.59 18.53 9.18
C PHE A 88 -12.00 18.83 7.80
N THR A 89 -11.27 19.95 7.69
CA THR A 89 -10.49 20.30 6.49
C THR A 89 -9.01 20.17 6.80
N CYS A 90 -8.31 19.30 6.08
CA CYS A 90 -6.88 19.06 6.30
C CYS A 90 -6.03 20.25 5.85
N GLN A 91 -5.12 20.67 6.72
CA GLN A 91 -4.19 21.78 6.50
C GLN A 91 -2.71 21.33 6.52
N CYS A 92 -2.45 20.03 6.40
CA CYS A 92 -1.09 19.50 6.43
C CYS A 92 -0.21 20.06 5.29
N LYS A 93 1.12 19.89 5.42
CA LYS A 93 2.12 20.36 4.44
C LYS A 93 1.76 20.04 2.99
N LEU A 94 1.25 18.83 2.72
CA LEU A 94 0.88 18.42 1.37
C LEU A 94 -0.38 19.14 0.85
N CYS A 95 -1.38 19.38 1.71
CA CYS A 95 -2.62 20.07 1.32
C CYS A 95 -2.43 21.59 1.20
N ALA A 96 -1.46 22.16 1.90
CA ALA A 96 -1.13 23.59 1.85
C ALA A 96 -0.14 23.94 0.72
N ALA A 97 0.72 23.00 0.29
CA ALA A 97 1.78 23.27 -0.66
C ALA A 97 1.34 23.29 -2.13
N ALA A 98 2.04 24.08 -2.94
CA ALA A 98 1.91 24.09 -4.39
C ALA A 98 2.31 22.74 -5.04
N SER A 99 3.21 21.99 -4.39
CA SER A 99 3.63 20.64 -4.80
C SER A 99 2.48 19.64 -4.84
N SER A 100 1.32 19.98 -4.27
CA SER A 100 0.12 19.15 -4.40
C SER A 100 -0.27 18.90 -5.86
N LYS A 101 0.03 19.80 -6.80
CA LYS A 101 -0.25 19.55 -8.23
C LYS A 101 0.62 18.44 -8.80
N GLU A 102 1.91 18.43 -8.46
CA GLU A 102 2.84 17.38 -8.89
C GLU A 102 2.51 16.03 -8.23
N TYR A 103 2.15 16.07 -6.96
CA TYR A 103 1.65 14.90 -6.23
C TYR A 103 0.39 14.34 -6.89
N ASP A 104 -0.60 15.19 -7.17
CA ASP A 104 -1.85 14.77 -7.80
C ASP A 104 -1.61 14.18 -9.19
N ALA A 105 -0.73 14.78 -10.01
CA ALA A 105 -0.34 14.24 -11.31
C ALA A 105 0.33 12.86 -11.20
N ALA A 106 1.21 12.68 -10.21
CA ALA A 106 1.84 11.38 -9.95
C ALA A 106 0.81 10.34 -9.51
N VAL A 107 -0.11 10.69 -8.60
CA VAL A 107 -1.21 9.83 -8.16
C VAL A 107 -2.08 9.38 -9.32
N THR A 108 -2.51 10.31 -10.19
CA THR A 108 -3.28 9.95 -11.40
C THR A 108 -2.52 8.94 -12.25
N ARG A 109 -1.23 9.18 -12.47
CA ARG A 109 -0.38 8.27 -13.27
C ARG A 109 -0.19 6.91 -12.61
N ILE A 110 -0.07 6.84 -11.28
CA ILE A 110 0.05 5.59 -10.52
C ILE A 110 -1.23 4.77 -10.67
N ASN A 111 -2.39 5.39 -10.48
CA ASN A 111 -3.68 4.72 -10.63
C ASN A 111 -3.88 4.20 -12.08
N GLU A 112 -3.54 5.01 -13.08
CA GLU A 112 -3.52 4.58 -14.48
C GLU A 112 -2.58 3.37 -14.70
N CYS A 113 -1.40 3.38 -14.09
CA CYS A 113 -0.48 2.24 -14.19
C CYS A 113 -1.11 1.00 -13.54
N SER A 114 -1.68 1.11 -12.36
CA SER A 114 -2.36 -0.01 -11.66
C SER A 114 -3.43 -0.65 -12.53
N ASP A 115 -4.32 0.15 -13.13
CA ASP A 115 -5.39 -0.36 -14.00
C ASP A 115 -4.84 -1.05 -15.25
N LEU A 116 -3.81 -0.46 -15.86
CA LEU A 116 -3.22 -0.98 -17.09
C LEU A 116 -2.33 -2.20 -16.87
N VAL A 117 -1.69 -2.34 -15.71
CA VAL A 117 -0.91 -3.53 -15.33
C VAL A 117 -1.80 -4.77 -15.41
N VAL A 118 -2.96 -4.72 -14.76
CA VAL A 118 -3.95 -5.81 -14.75
C VAL A 118 -4.45 -6.09 -16.16
N LYS A 119 -4.78 -5.05 -16.92
CA LYS A 119 -5.29 -5.17 -18.29
C LYS A 119 -4.30 -5.84 -19.26
N PHE A 120 -3.02 -5.54 -19.14
CA PHE A 120 -1.98 -6.05 -20.04
C PHE A 120 -1.30 -7.33 -19.54
N ALA A 121 -1.57 -7.77 -18.31
CA ALA A 121 -0.84 -8.87 -17.68
C ALA A 121 -0.73 -10.11 -18.59
N SER A 122 -1.85 -10.53 -19.21
CA SER A 122 -1.90 -11.72 -20.07
C SER A 122 -1.58 -11.45 -21.55
N SER A 123 -1.74 -10.22 -22.03
CA SER A 123 -1.65 -9.87 -23.47
C SER A 123 -0.34 -9.20 -23.85
N ASN A 124 0.29 -8.48 -22.92
CA ASN A 124 1.56 -7.80 -23.11
C ASN A 124 2.30 -7.68 -21.76
N PRO A 125 2.88 -8.79 -21.26
CA PRO A 125 3.51 -8.81 -19.94
C PRO A 125 4.73 -7.88 -19.82
N ARG A 126 5.45 -7.64 -20.92
CA ARG A 126 6.54 -6.65 -20.95
C ARG A 126 6.03 -5.25 -20.59
N LYS A 127 4.92 -4.84 -21.20
CA LYS A 127 4.28 -3.56 -20.89
C LYS A 127 3.78 -3.51 -19.45
N SER A 128 3.22 -4.59 -18.92
CA SER A 128 2.81 -4.62 -17.51
C SER A 128 4.00 -4.44 -16.57
N ILE A 129 5.13 -5.11 -16.80
CA ILE A 129 6.35 -4.92 -15.99
C ILE A 129 6.89 -3.47 -16.10
N GLN A 130 6.84 -2.85 -17.27
CA GLN A 130 7.19 -1.43 -17.43
C GLN A 130 6.29 -0.52 -16.59
N LEU A 131 4.99 -0.78 -16.58
CA LEU A 131 4.02 0.00 -15.80
C LEU A 131 4.22 -0.20 -14.30
N VAL A 132 4.52 -1.42 -13.84
CA VAL A 132 4.92 -1.71 -12.45
C VAL A 132 6.13 -0.87 -12.05
N ARG A 133 7.22 -0.93 -12.84
CA ARG A 133 8.45 -0.15 -12.57
C ARG A 133 8.19 1.36 -12.55
N LYS A 134 7.37 1.86 -13.48
CA LYS A 134 6.97 3.26 -13.55
C LYS A 134 6.17 3.69 -12.32
N ALA A 135 5.20 2.88 -11.88
CA ALA A 135 4.41 3.17 -10.69
C ALA A 135 5.30 3.21 -9.43
N LEU A 136 6.21 2.25 -9.28
CA LEU A 136 7.19 2.23 -8.18
C LEU A 136 8.06 3.50 -8.17
N ALA A 137 8.60 3.92 -9.32
CA ALA A 137 9.40 5.14 -9.42
C ALA A 137 8.59 6.40 -9.05
N LEU A 138 7.29 6.44 -9.36
CA LEU A 138 6.42 7.55 -8.98
C LEU A 138 6.10 7.55 -7.49
N LEU A 139 5.85 6.38 -6.89
CA LEU A 139 5.66 6.22 -5.44
C LEU A 139 6.90 6.71 -4.68
N ASP A 140 8.09 6.34 -5.16
CA ASP A 140 9.37 6.83 -4.62
C ASP A 140 9.50 8.34 -4.72
N LYS A 141 9.17 8.91 -5.89
CA LYS A 141 9.25 10.34 -6.12
C LYS A 141 8.39 11.14 -5.15
N ILE A 142 7.18 10.67 -4.86
CA ILE A 142 6.24 11.36 -3.95
C ILE A 142 6.33 10.89 -2.49
N LYS A 143 7.22 9.93 -2.20
CA LYS A 143 7.52 9.40 -0.85
C LYS A 143 6.27 8.91 -0.11
N VAL A 144 5.51 8.03 -0.75
CA VAL A 144 4.31 7.41 -0.14
C VAL A 144 4.42 5.89 -0.10
N CYS A 145 3.71 5.27 0.84
CA CYS A 145 3.57 3.83 0.92
C CYS A 145 2.71 3.27 -0.25
N GLY A 146 2.60 1.94 -0.33
CA GLY A 146 1.78 1.27 -1.34
C GLY A 146 2.57 0.57 -2.46
N LYS A 147 3.87 0.34 -2.27
CA LYS A 147 4.68 -0.43 -3.23
C LYS A 147 4.31 -1.91 -3.26
N THR A 148 3.81 -2.44 -2.15
CA THR A 148 3.49 -3.86 -1.94
C THR A 148 2.57 -4.44 -3.02
N ILE A 149 1.57 -3.67 -3.50
CA ILE A 149 0.70 -4.13 -4.59
C ILE A 149 1.47 -4.31 -5.91
N PHE A 150 2.37 -3.39 -6.24
CA PHE A 150 3.16 -3.45 -7.47
C PHE A 150 4.26 -4.51 -7.41
N TYR A 151 4.80 -4.79 -6.22
CA TYR A 151 5.68 -5.95 -6.02
C TYR A 151 4.92 -7.26 -6.26
N TYR A 152 3.67 -7.34 -5.82
CA TYR A 152 2.81 -8.50 -6.06
C TYR A 152 2.48 -8.67 -7.54
N ASP A 153 2.09 -7.60 -8.23
CA ASP A 153 1.87 -7.64 -9.68
C ASP A 153 3.12 -8.10 -10.43
N GLY A 154 4.29 -7.54 -10.08
CA GLY A 154 5.59 -7.92 -10.65
C GLY A 154 5.91 -9.39 -10.44
N PHE A 155 5.70 -9.90 -9.22
CA PHE A 155 5.85 -11.30 -8.86
C PHE A 155 4.92 -12.21 -9.69
N GLN A 156 3.61 -11.94 -9.68
CA GLN A 156 2.62 -12.76 -10.36
C GLN A 156 2.87 -12.83 -11.87
N ILE A 157 3.14 -11.68 -12.51
CA ILE A 157 3.44 -11.63 -13.95
C ILE A 157 4.72 -12.39 -14.26
N SER A 158 5.77 -12.21 -13.46
CA SER A 158 7.05 -12.88 -13.69
C SER A 158 6.93 -14.40 -13.51
N ALA A 159 6.21 -14.86 -12.48
CA ALA A 159 5.94 -16.28 -12.25
C ALA A 159 5.09 -16.88 -13.38
N MET A 160 4.05 -16.16 -13.83
CA MET A 160 3.16 -16.57 -14.92
C MET A 160 3.90 -16.84 -16.22
N TYR A 161 4.90 -16.02 -16.54
CA TYR A 161 5.72 -16.16 -17.75
C TYR A 161 7.09 -16.84 -17.53
N SER A 162 7.18 -17.69 -16.50
CA SER A 162 8.37 -18.51 -16.24
C SER A 162 9.69 -17.72 -16.02
N ASN A 163 9.61 -16.44 -15.65
CA ASN A 163 10.78 -15.62 -15.29
C ASN A 163 11.09 -15.80 -13.80
N TYR A 164 11.40 -17.02 -13.38
CA TYR A 164 11.48 -17.39 -11.97
C TYR A 164 12.51 -16.62 -11.16
N LYS A 165 13.65 -16.23 -11.78
CA LYS A 165 14.64 -15.38 -11.11
C LYS A 165 14.07 -13.99 -10.79
N LEU A 166 13.44 -13.35 -11.79
CA LEU A 166 12.80 -12.05 -11.59
C LEU A 166 11.60 -12.14 -10.63
N ALA A 167 10.83 -13.23 -10.71
CA ALA A 167 9.75 -13.51 -9.76
C ALA A 167 10.28 -13.58 -8.33
N LYS A 168 11.43 -14.22 -8.12
CA LYS A 168 12.08 -14.28 -6.81
C LYS A 168 12.48 -12.88 -6.32
N ASP A 169 13.09 -12.06 -7.17
CA ASP A 169 13.47 -10.69 -6.80
C ASP A 169 12.25 -9.87 -6.32
N TRP A 170 11.10 -10.01 -6.98
CA TRP A 170 9.84 -9.39 -6.54
C TRP A 170 9.28 -10.00 -5.25
N ALA A 171 9.36 -11.32 -5.09
CA ALA A 171 8.92 -12.01 -3.88
C ALA A 171 9.75 -11.61 -2.65
N ASP A 172 11.05 -11.38 -2.83
CA ASP A 172 11.94 -10.90 -1.77
C ASP A 172 11.56 -9.47 -1.32
N LEU A 173 11.19 -8.60 -2.28
CA LEU A 173 10.69 -7.24 -1.98
C LEU A 173 9.34 -7.26 -1.25
N LEU A 174 8.44 -8.18 -1.61
CA LEU A 174 7.18 -8.40 -0.89
C LEU A 174 7.44 -8.86 0.53
N LEU A 175 8.30 -9.87 0.69
CA LEU A 175 8.64 -10.45 1.97
C LEU A 175 9.17 -9.38 2.93
N GLU A 176 10.11 -8.55 2.47
CA GLU A 176 10.67 -7.47 3.31
C GLU A 176 9.62 -6.40 3.64
N SER A 177 8.71 -6.07 2.72
CA SER A 177 7.61 -5.14 3.00
C SER A 177 6.70 -5.65 4.12
N TYR A 178 6.31 -6.93 4.06
CA TYR A 178 5.48 -7.54 5.10
C TYR A 178 6.23 -7.84 6.39
N ARG A 179 7.55 -8.01 6.34
CA ARG A 179 8.39 -8.08 7.54
C ARG A 179 8.29 -6.78 8.34
N PHE A 180 8.34 -5.65 7.64
CA PHE A 180 8.19 -4.33 8.27
C PHE A 180 6.75 -4.08 8.73
N GLU A 181 5.77 -4.40 7.91
CA GLU A 181 4.36 -4.13 8.21
C GLU A 181 3.81 -5.06 9.31
N GLU A 182 3.96 -6.37 9.19
CA GLU A 182 3.30 -7.36 10.07
C GLU A 182 4.28 -8.07 11.02
N GLY A 183 5.58 -7.98 10.78
CA GLY A 183 6.60 -8.77 11.49
C GLY A 183 6.74 -10.19 10.94
N GLU A 184 7.76 -10.92 11.39
CA GLU A 184 8.05 -12.28 10.94
C GLU A 184 6.98 -13.31 11.35
N THR A 185 6.12 -12.93 12.30
CA THR A 185 4.98 -13.73 12.76
C THR A 185 3.67 -13.27 12.13
N GLY A 186 3.68 -12.53 11.03
CA GLY A 186 2.49 -12.15 10.27
C GLY A 186 2.07 -13.24 9.27
N ASP A 187 0.75 -13.42 9.06
CA ASP A 187 0.24 -14.41 8.10
C ASP A 187 0.77 -14.14 6.69
N LYS A 188 0.80 -12.85 6.28
CA LYS A 188 1.30 -12.50 4.95
C LYS A 188 2.80 -12.70 4.85
N TYR A 189 3.56 -12.40 5.90
CA TYR A 189 4.99 -12.69 5.92
C TYR A 189 5.24 -14.18 5.66
N GLY A 190 4.54 -15.08 6.35
CA GLY A 190 4.63 -16.53 6.12
C GLY A 190 4.27 -16.94 4.69
N MET A 191 3.18 -16.38 4.14
CA MET A 191 2.77 -16.64 2.75
C MET A 191 3.84 -16.20 1.73
N TYR A 192 4.36 -14.97 1.86
CA TYR A 192 5.36 -14.45 0.93
C TYR A 192 6.74 -15.10 1.13
N LEU A 193 7.04 -15.63 2.32
CA LEU A 193 8.23 -16.45 2.55
C LEU A 193 8.16 -17.74 1.76
N ALA A 194 6.99 -18.39 1.70
CA ALA A 194 6.78 -19.57 0.88
C ALA A 194 6.99 -19.26 -0.62
N TYR A 195 6.45 -18.14 -1.11
CA TYR A 195 6.67 -17.70 -2.50
C TYR A 195 8.12 -17.30 -2.80
N SER A 196 8.82 -16.65 -1.87
CA SER A 196 10.25 -16.31 -2.01
C SER A 196 11.13 -17.58 -2.05
N THR A 197 10.76 -18.60 -1.28
CA THR A 197 11.46 -19.89 -1.21
C THR A 197 11.20 -20.74 -2.46
N ASP A 198 9.94 -20.83 -2.88
CA ASP A 198 9.53 -21.55 -4.08
C ASP A 198 8.51 -20.73 -4.89
N VAL A 199 9.03 -19.96 -5.85
CA VAL A 199 8.21 -19.13 -6.76
C VAL A 199 7.26 -19.96 -7.63
N LYS A 200 7.50 -21.28 -7.79
CA LYS A 200 6.63 -22.16 -8.57
C LYS A 200 5.41 -22.64 -7.77
N SER A 201 5.39 -22.40 -6.46
CA SER A 201 4.22 -22.71 -5.62
C SER A 201 3.02 -21.79 -5.90
N HIS A 202 3.23 -20.66 -6.59
CA HIS A 202 2.14 -19.78 -7.03
C HIS A 202 1.29 -20.45 -8.12
N GLU A 203 -0.04 -20.39 -7.97
CA GLU A 203 -1.01 -21.12 -8.81
C GLU A 203 -0.88 -20.84 -10.33
N ARG A 204 -0.39 -19.66 -10.70
CA ARG A 204 -0.22 -19.25 -12.11
C ARG A 204 1.15 -19.55 -12.69
N ALA A 205 2.07 -20.13 -11.91
CA ALA A 205 3.46 -20.32 -12.32
C ALA A 205 3.55 -21.11 -13.64
N GLY A 206 4.15 -20.49 -14.66
CA GLY A 206 4.36 -21.10 -15.98
C GLY A 206 3.13 -21.21 -16.88
N CYS A 207 1.93 -20.79 -16.45
CA CYS A 207 0.72 -20.96 -17.27
C CYS A 207 0.72 -20.12 -18.56
N GLY A 208 1.55 -19.07 -18.64
CA GLY A 208 1.69 -18.19 -19.80
C GLY A 208 2.84 -18.55 -20.75
N GLY A 209 3.58 -19.65 -20.49
CA GLY A 209 4.81 -19.97 -21.23
C GLY A 209 5.99 -19.08 -20.82
N TYR A 210 7.01 -18.98 -21.68
CA TYR A 210 8.16 -18.09 -21.45
C TYR A 210 8.09 -16.84 -22.32
N VAL A 211 8.24 -15.68 -21.69
CA VAL A 211 8.45 -14.38 -22.36
C VAL A 211 9.61 -13.70 -21.66
N ASP A 212 10.63 -13.22 -22.36
CA ASP A 212 11.73 -12.53 -21.69
C ASP A 212 11.28 -11.18 -21.12
N LEU A 213 11.27 -11.05 -19.79
CA LEU A 213 10.92 -9.85 -19.03
C LEU A 213 12.15 -9.17 -18.39
N ARG A 214 13.36 -9.63 -18.74
CA ARG A 214 14.62 -9.04 -18.26
C ARG A 214 14.93 -7.81 -19.11
N GLY A 215 15.31 -6.72 -18.46
CA GLY A 215 15.72 -5.47 -19.14
C GLY A 215 14.59 -4.55 -19.61
N VAL A 216 13.35 -4.82 -19.22
CA VAL A 216 12.21 -3.93 -19.51
C VAL A 216 12.09 -2.76 -18.52
#